data_AF-A0A1J7BA62-F1
#
_entry.id   AF-A0A1J7BA62-F1
#
_cell.length_a   1.000
_cell.length_b   1.000
_cell.length_c   1.000
_cell.angle_alpha   90.00
_cell.angle_beta   90.00
_cell.angle_gamma   90.00
#
_symmetry.space_group_name_H-M   'P 1'
#
loop_
_entity.id
_entity.type
_entity.pdbx_description
1 polymer ?
#
loop_
_entity_poly.entity_id
_entity_poly.type
_entity_poly.pdbx_seq_one_letter_code
_entity_poly.pdbx_strand_id
1 'polypeptide(L)'
;MEFRRGQRITLVHTDDPHTKLHPGTAGTVLRFDEDQQVLSVKWDDGSTLAMLLDEGDEVSLLENPPIAPAPGGAITQSRPDDRGYGRGR
;
A
#
# COMPACT_ATOMS: atom_id res chain seq x y z
N MET A 1 18.49 4.84 0.70
CA MET A 1 17.10 5.07 0.26
C MET A 1 16.42 5.87 1.35
N GLU A 2 15.68 6.93 1.04
CA GLU A 2 14.92 7.68 2.06
C GLU A 2 13.46 7.24 2.04
N PHE A 3 12.94 6.78 3.18
CA PHE A 3 11.52 6.51 3.35
C PHE A 3 10.83 7.68 4.04
N ARG A 4 9.71 8.13 3.46
CA ARG A 4 8.90 9.23 3.96
C ARG A 4 7.59 8.70 4.53
N ARG A 5 7.15 9.29 5.65
CA ARG A 5 5.84 8.99 6.23
C ARG A 5 4.72 9.13 5.19
N GLY A 6 3.83 8.15 5.14
CA GLY A 6 2.72 8.09 4.19
C GLY A 6 3.05 7.40 2.86
N GLN A 7 4.32 7.11 2.58
CA GLN A 7 4.67 6.31 1.40
C GLN A 7 4.10 4.91 1.48
N ARG A 8 3.71 4.39 0.31
CA ARG A 8 3.25 3.02 0.15
C ARG A 8 4.42 2.15 -0.25
N ILE A 9 4.51 1.00 0.40
CA ILE A 9 5.55 0.00 0.19
C ILE A 9 4.92 -1.38 0.12
N THR A 10 5.69 -2.33 -0.36
CA THR A 10 5.36 -3.75 -0.31
C THR A 10 6.49 -4.50 0.37
N LEU A 11 6.14 -5.46 1.24
CA LEU A 11 7.11 -6.39 1.80
C LEU A 11 7.68 -7.24 0.67
N VAL A 12 9.01 -7.25 0.53
CA VAL A 12 9.72 -8.11 -0.42
C VAL A 12 10.16 -9.38 0.29
N HIS A 13 10.76 -9.26 1.46
CA HIS A 13 11.30 -10.38 2.24
C HIS A 13 11.36 -10.04 3.73
N THR A 14 11.22 -11.06 4.58
CA THR A 14 11.46 -11.01 6.02
C THR A 14 11.84 -12.41 6.50
N ASP A 15 12.87 -12.50 7.33
CA ASP A 15 13.32 -13.76 7.93
C ASP A 15 12.71 -13.99 9.33
N ASP A 16 11.86 -13.08 9.83
CA ASP A 16 11.27 -13.21 11.16
C ASP A 16 10.25 -14.39 11.21
N PRO A 17 10.54 -15.47 11.96
CA PRO A 17 9.63 -16.61 12.04
C PRO A 17 8.40 -16.33 12.90
N HIS A 18 8.35 -15.17 13.57
CA HIS A 18 7.29 -14.82 14.52
C HIS A 18 6.22 -13.88 13.93
N THR A 19 6.45 -13.33 12.74
CA THR A 19 5.46 -12.50 12.05
C THR A 19 4.50 -13.33 11.19
N LYS A 20 3.29 -12.80 11.01
CA LYS A 20 2.31 -13.31 10.02
C LYS A 20 2.39 -12.55 8.70
N LEU A 21 3.33 -11.60 8.59
CA LEU A 21 3.48 -10.78 7.41
C LEU A 21 4.05 -11.64 6.27
N HIS A 22 3.41 -11.59 5.11
CA HIS A 22 3.82 -12.36 3.94
C HIS A 22 4.38 -11.43 2.86
N PRO A 23 5.42 -11.85 2.12
CA PRO A 23 5.88 -11.13 0.93
C PRO A 23 4.72 -10.78 0.00
N GLY A 24 4.71 -9.55 -0.52
CA GLY A 24 3.60 -8.98 -1.29
C GLY A 24 2.58 -8.20 -0.47
N THR A 25 2.59 -8.31 0.86
CA THR A 25 1.71 -7.47 1.70
C THR A 25 2.14 -6.02 1.62
N ALA A 26 1.18 -5.15 1.27
CA ALA A 26 1.41 -3.72 1.19
C ALA A 26 1.29 -3.06 2.57
N GLY A 27 1.95 -1.91 2.73
CA GLY A 27 1.91 -1.13 3.95
C GLY A 27 2.14 0.35 3.71
N THR A 28 1.90 1.13 4.76
CA THR A 28 2.12 2.58 4.80
C THR A 28 3.21 2.91 5.81
N VAL A 29 4.24 3.62 5.36
CA VAL A 29 5.34 4.08 6.22
C VAL A 29 4.82 5.02 7.30
N LEU A 30 5.12 4.72 8.56
CA LEU A 30 4.82 5.58 9.70
C LEU A 30 6.01 6.46 10.07
N ARG A 31 7.21 5.86 10.13
CA ARG A 31 8.48 6.51 10.47
C ARG A 31 9.63 5.69 9.93
N PHE A 32 10.70 6.36 9.52
CA PHE A 32 11.98 5.75 9.26
C PHE A 32 13.02 6.34 10.21
N ASP A 33 13.84 5.48 10.81
CA ASP A 33 15.00 5.84 11.60
C ASP A 33 16.25 5.48 10.80
N GLU A 34 16.94 6.50 10.27
CA GLU A 34 18.09 6.31 9.38
C GLU A 34 19.34 5.81 10.11
N ASP A 35 19.48 6.10 11.40
CA ASP A 35 20.65 5.67 12.18
C ASP A 35 20.56 4.17 12.50
N GLN A 36 19.35 3.68 12.77
CA GLN A 36 19.09 2.29 13.13
C GLN A 36 18.66 1.43 11.93
N GLN A 37 18.44 2.05 10.76
CA GLN A 37 17.81 1.42 9.59
C GLN A 37 16.49 0.70 9.92
N VAL A 38 15.70 1.31 10.80
CA VAL A 38 14.40 0.76 11.25
C VAL A 38 13.24 1.50 10.58
N LEU A 39 12.43 0.76 9.83
CA LEU A 39 11.26 1.27 9.13
C LEU A 39 9.97 0.83 9.82
N SER A 40 9.30 1.72 10.54
CA SER A 40 7.99 1.45 11.14
C SER A 40 6.87 1.56 10.12
N VAL A 41 6.05 0.52 9.99
CA VAL A 41 5.02 0.41 8.95
C VAL A 41 3.69 -0.02 9.54
N LYS A 42 2.60 0.58 9.05
CA LYS A 42 1.24 0.04 9.21
C LYS A 42 0.91 -0.81 8.00
N TRP A 43 0.81 -2.11 8.19
CA TRP A 43 0.54 -3.07 7.12
C TRP A 43 -0.96 -3.22 6.86
N ASP A 44 -1.32 -3.56 5.62
CA ASP A 44 -2.72 -3.67 5.20
C ASP A 44 -3.44 -4.88 5.81
N ASP A 45 -2.70 -5.89 6.26
CA ASP A 45 -3.23 -7.01 7.06
C ASP A 45 -3.68 -6.55 8.47
N GLY A 46 -3.47 -5.28 8.81
CA GLY A 46 -3.89 -4.67 10.07
C GLY A 46 -2.81 -4.65 11.15
N SER A 47 -1.68 -5.35 10.92
CA SER A 47 -0.53 -5.32 11.83
C SER A 47 0.22 -3.98 11.77
N THR A 48 0.94 -3.66 12.84
CA THR A 48 1.93 -2.58 12.87
C THR A 48 3.25 -3.21 13.29
N LEU A 49 4.21 -3.24 12.38
CA LEU A 49 5.48 -3.93 12.56
C LEU A 49 6.59 -3.10 11.91
N ALA A 50 7.74 -3.06 12.57
CA ALA A 50 8.94 -2.42 12.04
C ALA A 50 9.77 -3.42 11.24
N MET A 51 10.37 -2.95 10.14
CA MET A 51 11.33 -3.70 9.35
C MET A 51 12.75 -3.25 9.71
N LEU A 52 13.65 -4.21 9.84
CA LEU A 52 15.05 -4.04 10.17
C LEU A 52 15.85 -4.17 8.87
N LEU A 53 16.08 -3.05 8.18
CA LEU A 53 16.60 -3.07 6.80
C LEU A 53 18.08 -3.52 6.72
N ASP A 54 18.81 -3.48 7.84
CA ASP A 54 20.16 -4.04 7.96
C ASP A 54 20.17 -5.50 8.45
N GLU A 55 19.02 -6.07 8.82
CA GLU A 55 18.88 -7.42 9.38
C GLU A 55 18.02 -8.33 8.51
N GLY A 56 18.12 -8.17 7.19
CA GLY A 56 17.51 -9.08 6.21
C GLY A 56 16.07 -8.76 5.83
N ASP A 57 15.41 -7.78 6.45
CA ASP A 57 14.11 -7.32 5.96
C ASP A 57 14.27 -6.49 4.69
N GLU A 58 13.45 -6.76 3.68
CA GLU A 58 13.46 -6.03 2.42
C GLU A 58 12.06 -5.49 2.08
N VAL A 59 12.02 -4.25 1.62
CA VAL A 59 10.80 -3.59 1.14
C VAL A 59 11.07 -2.88 -0.18
N SER A 60 10.01 -2.70 -0.97
CA SER A 60 10.06 -1.92 -2.21
C SER A 60 9.01 -0.81 -2.20
N LEU A 61 9.35 0.34 -2.79
CA LEU A 61 8.40 1.44 -2.98
C LEU A 61 7.31 1.01 -3.98
N LEU A 62 6.06 1.27 -3.61
CA LEU A 62 4.92 0.97 -4.48
C LEU A 62 4.64 2.20 -5.35
N GLU A 63 5.24 2.25 -6.54
CA GLU A 63 5.18 3.40 -7.47
C GLU A 63 3.75 3.74 -7.92
N ASN A 64 2.87 2.75 -7.95
CA ASN A 64 1.45 2.92 -8.22
C ASN A 64 0.65 2.16 -7.16
N PRO A 65 0.34 2.79 -6.01
CA PRO A 65 -0.49 2.13 -5.01
C PRO A 65 -1.86 1.83 -5.64
N PRO A 66 -2.47 0.66 -5.38
CA PRO A 66 -3.89 0.50 -5.66
C PRO A 66 -4.57 1.67 -4.95
N ILE A 67 -5.37 2.43 -5.70
CA ILE A 67 -6.10 3.58 -5.15
C ILE A 67 -6.95 3.02 -4.01
N ALA A 68 -6.45 3.12 -2.77
CA ALA A 68 -7.26 2.86 -1.61
C ALA A 68 -8.45 3.81 -1.73
N PRO A 69 -9.71 3.34 -1.66
CA PRO A 69 -10.83 4.26 -1.72
C PRO A 69 -10.60 5.29 -0.62
N ALA A 70 -10.45 6.55 -1.02
CA ALA A 70 -10.37 7.65 -0.09
C ALA A 70 -11.52 7.50 0.91
N PRO A 71 -11.30 7.64 2.22
CA PRO A 71 -12.42 7.66 3.16
C PRO A 71 -13.28 8.89 2.82
N GLY A 72 -14.31 8.67 2.01
CA GLY A 72 -15.20 9.71 1.46
C GLY A 72 -14.86 10.10 0.02
N GLY A 73 -15.35 9.34 -0.96
CA GLY A 73 -15.30 9.75 -2.37
C GLY A 73 -16.03 8.74 -3.25
N ALA A 74 -17.22 9.12 -3.71
CA ALA A 74 -18.17 8.27 -4.41
C ALA A 74 -17.56 7.56 -5.63
N ILE A 75 -17.76 6.25 -5.70
CA ILE A 75 -17.72 5.53 -6.98
C ILE A 75 -18.91 5.99 -7.83
N THR A 76 -18.65 6.81 -8.85
CA THR A 76 -19.53 6.89 -10.02
C THR A 76 -18.72 6.44 -11.22
N GLN A 77 -18.76 5.13 -11.47
CA GLN A 77 -18.49 4.63 -12.81
C GLN A 77 -19.70 5.03 -13.67
N SER A 78 -19.56 6.11 -14.43
CA SER A 78 -20.50 6.45 -15.49
C SER A 78 -20.45 5.33 -16.54
N ARG A 79 -21.49 4.48 -16.54
CA ARG A 79 -21.84 3.66 -17.70
C ARG A 79 -22.20 4.63 -18.84
N PRO A 80 -21.67 4.50 -20.06
CA PRO A 80 -22.29 5.19 -21.18
C PRO A 80 -23.69 4.59 -21.40
N ASP A 81 -24.68 5.48 -21.36
CA ASP A 81 -26.11 5.23 -21.56
C ASP A 81 -26.36 4.62 -22.95
N ASP A 82 -26.89 3.40 -22.95
CA ASP A 82 -27.60 2.80 -24.07
C ASP A 82 -28.95 3.51 -24.21
N ARG A 83 -29.04 4.51 -25.10
CA ARG A 83 -30.32 4.98 -25.64
C ARG A 83 -30.20 5.35 -27.11
N GLY A 84 -30.62 4.39 -27.93
CA GLY A 84 -31.06 4.64 -29.29
C GLY A 84 -32.23 5.64 -29.30
N TYR A 85 -32.13 6.64 -30.16
CA TYR A 85 -33.28 7.47 -30.52
C TYR A 85 -33.98 6.85 -31.72
N GLY A 86 -35.09 6.17 -31.43
CA GLY A 86 -36.15 5.86 -32.38
C GLY A 86 -37.37 6.75 -32.12
N ARG A 87 -38.16 6.94 -33.19
CA ARG A 87 -39.40 7.74 -33.38
C ARG A 87 -39.13 9.21 -33.74
N GLY A 88 -39.68 9.78 -34.81
CA GLY A 88 -40.83 9.41 -35.62
C GLY A 88 -41.76 10.63 -35.70
N ARG A 89 -41.93 11.19 -36.90
CA ARG A 89 -43.13 11.85 -37.43
C ARG A 89 -43.08 11.78 -38.94
#